data_AF-A0A849Q1Q8-F1
#
_entry.id   AF-A0A849Q1Q8-F1
#
_cell.length_a   1.000
_cell.length_b   1.000
_cell.length_c   1.000
_cell.angle_alpha   90.00
_cell.angle_beta   90.00
_cell.angle_gamma   90.00
#
_symmetry.space_group_name_H-M   'P 1'
#
loop_
_entity.id
_entity.type
_entity.pdbx_description
1 polymer ?
#
loop_
_entity_poly.entity_id
_entity_poly.type
_entity_poly.pdbx_seq_one_letter_code
_entity_poly.pdbx_strand_id
1 'polypeptide(L)' 'MADADMSVLNEVFDVIMDRKNNPVEGSYVCSLLDHRKGINKVLEKVGEETAETILAVKDNDRAEIISETSDLLFHL' A
#
# COMPACT_ATOMS: atom_id res chain seq x y z
N MET A 1 -12.70 19.63 -9.94
CA MET A 1 -12.20 18.40 -9.30
C MET A 1 -13.12 18.15 -8.12
N ALA A 2 -13.69 16.96 -7.97
CA ALA A 2 -14.31 16.63 -6.70
C ALA A 2 -13.21 16.76 -5.63
N ASP A 3 -13.48 17.47 -4.54
CA ASP A 3 -12.56 17.47 -3.40
C ASP A 3 -12.35 16.01 -3.01
N ALA A 4 -11.09 15.57 -3.02
CA ALA A 4 -10.77 14.21 -2.64
C ALA A 4 -11.14 14.04 -1.17
N ASP A 5 -12.06 13.11 -0.88
CA ASP A 5 -12.42 12.80 0.50
C ASP A 5 -11.25 12.07 1.15
N MET A 6 -10.52 12.78 2.01
CA MET A 6 -9.39 12.23 2.72
C MET A 6 -9.81 11.23 3.81
N SER A 7 -11.11 11.07 4.11
CA SER A 7 -11.59 10.03 5.04
C SER A 7 -11.19 8.64 4.56
N VAL A 8 -11.11 8.43 3.25
CA VAL A 8 -10.79 7.13 2.64
C VAL A 8 -9.46 6.57 3.14
N LEU A 9 -8.47 7.42 3.39
CA LEU A 9 -7.18 6.97 3.92
C LEU A 9 -7.31 6.47 5.37
N ASN A 10 -8.13 7.13 6.18
CA ASN A 10 -8.41 6.68 7.55
C ASN A 10 -9.20 5.37 7.53
N GLU A 11 -10.18 5.23 6.63
CA GLU A 11 -10.97 4.00 6.49
C GLU A 11 -10.09 2.81 6.09
N VAL A 12 -9.17 3.00 5.15
CA VAL A 12 -8.19 1.97 4.76
C VAL A 12 -7.27 1.64 5.94
N PHE A 13 -6.78 2.64 6.66
CA PHE A 13 -5.93 2.42 7.83
C PHE A 13 -6.65 1.66 8.95
N ASP A 14 -7.92 1.97 9.20
CA ASP A 14 -8.76 1.27 10.17
C ASP A 14 -8.92 -0.21 9.79
N VAL A 15 -9.10 -0.52 8.50
CA VAL A 15 -9.12 -1.91 8.01
C VAL A 15 -7.78 -2.61 8.22
N ILE A 16 -6.65 -1.94 7.96
CA ILE A 16 -5.31 -2.50 8.21
C ILE A 16 -5.14 -2.82 9.70
N MET A 17 -5.54 -1.90 10.58
CA MET A 17 -5.48 -2.08 12.03
C MET A 17 -6.43 -3.17 12.53
N ASP A 18 -7.62 -3.27 11.95
CA ASP A 18 -8.54 -4.38 12.22
C ASP A 18 -7.91 -5.72 11.83
N ARG A 19 -7.29 -5.85 10.64
CA ARG A 19 -6.62 -7.09 10.23
C ARG A 19 -5.43 -7.46 11.11
N LYS A 20 -4.76 -6.47 11.71
CA LYS A 20 -3.69 -6.68 12.69
C LYS A 20 -4.22 -7.24 14.02
N ASN A 21 -5.35 -6.73 14.50
CA ASN A 21 -5.92 -7.11 15.80
C ASN A 21 -6.85 -8.34 15.70
N ASN A 22 -7.50 -8.50 14.56
CA ASN A 22 -8.46 -9.55 14.22
C ASN A 22 -8.02 -10.21 12.90
N PRO A 23 -7.02 -11.13 12.93
CA PRO A 23 -6.49 -11.75 11.72
C PRO A 23 -7.57 -12.49 10.92
N VAL A 24 -7.55 -12.32 9.60
CA VAL A 24 -8.46 -12.97 8.66
C VAL A 24 -7.66 -13.83 7.69
N GLU A 25 -8.00 -15.12 7.61
CA GLU A 25 -7.35 -16.05 6.69
C GLU A 25 -7.46 -15.58 5.24
N GLY A 26 -6.36 -15.64 4.50
CA GLY A 26 -6.28 -15.17 3.11
C GLY A 26 -6.19 -13.66 2.93
N SER A 27 -6.19 -12.85 3.99
CA SER A 27 -5.96 -11.41 3.89
C SER A 27 -4.51 -11.10 3.50
N TYR A 28 -4.34 -10.21 2.50
CA TYR A 28 -3.03 -9.72 2.12
C TYR A 28 -2.29 -9.02 3.29
N VAL A 29 -2.99 -8.19 4.06
CA VAL A 29 -2.42 -7.51 5.24
C VAL A 29 -1.90 -8.53 6.26
N CYS A 30 -2.71 -9.56 6.58
CA CYS A 30 -2.25 -10.61 7.49
C CYS A 30 -1.03 -11.35 6.92
N SER A 31 -1.00 -11.62 5.60
CA SER A 31 0.15 -12.27 4.96
C SER A 31 1.44 -11.45 5.05
N LEU A 32 1.36 -10.11 5.05
CA LEU A 32 2.51 -9.22 5.26
C LEU A 32 2.96 -9.22 6.72
N LEU A 33 2.01 -9.13 7.66
CA LEU A 33 2.28 -9.04 9.10
C LEU A 33 2.86 -10.35 9.67
N ASP A 34 2.35 -11.50 9.22
CA ASP A 34 2.78 -12.82 9.65
C ASP A 34 3.94 -13.38 8.80
N HIS A 35 4.43 -12.60 7.84
CA HIS A 35 5.52 -13.04 6.98
C HIS A 35 6.77 -13.33 7.82
N ARG A 36 7.42 -14.47 7.57
CA ARG A 36 8.68 -14.88 8.25
C ARG A 36 9.84 -13.89 8.16
N LYS A 37 9.81 -12.95 7.20
CA LYS A 37 10.80 -11.86 7.08
C LYS A 37 10.48 -10.66 7.98
N GLY A 38 9.31 -10.64 8.63
CA GLY A 38 8.81 -9.53 9.42
C GLY A 38 8.78 -8.23 8.61
N ILE A 39 9.21 -7.15 9.25
CA ILE A 39 9.28 -5.80 8.67
C ILE A 39 10.02 -5.74 7.33
N ASN A 40 11.01 -6.61 7.10
CA ASN A 40 11.75 -6.62 5.84
C ASN A 40 10.85 -6.95 4.63
N LYS A 41 9.77 -7.72 4.81
CA LYS A 41 8.82 -7.98 3.71
C LYS A 41 8.06 -6.71 3.29
N VAL A 42 7.70 -5.87 4.26
CA VAL A 42 7.04 -4.58 4.00
C VAL A 42 8.02 -3.60 3.37
N LEU A 43 9.26 -3.52 3.86
CA LEU A 43 10.30 -2.67 3.27
C LEU A 43 10.67 -3.07 1.83
N GLU A 44 10.63 -4.36 1.51
CA GLU A 44 10.77 -4.84 0.12
C GLU A 44 9.69 -4.22 -0.78
N LYS A 45 8.43 -4.20 -0.34
CA LYS A 45 7.31 -3.58 -1.07
C LYS A 45 7.47 -2.07 -1.18
N VAL A 46 7.80 -1.37 -0.09
CA VAL A 46 8.05 0.08 -0.14
C VAL A 46 9.14 0.42 -1.17
N GLY A 47 10.21 -0.36 -1.22
CA GLY A 47 11.29 -0.18 -2.20
C GLY A 47 10.85 -0.45 -3.65
N GLU A 48 10.07 -1.52 -3.87
CA GLU A 48 9.46 -1.89 -5.16
C GLU A 48 8.57 -0.75 -5.68
N GLU A 49 7.56 -0.35 -4.91
CA GLU A 49 6.59 0.68 -5.32
C GLU A 49 7.22 2.06 -5.50
N THR A 50 8.26 2.37 -4.72
CA THR A 50 9.03 3.61 -4.91
C THR A 50 9.72 3.61 -6.28
N ALA A 51 10.34 2.49 -6.67
CA ALA A 51 11.01 2.39 -7.96
C ALA A 51 10.00 2.42 -9.11
N GLU A 52 8.88 1.72 -8.98
CA GLU A 52 7.81 1.68 -9.98
C GLU A 52 7.14 3.05 -10.15
N THR A 53 6.85 3.76 -9.06
CA THR A 53 6.35 5.14 -9.11
C THR A 53 7.31 6.08 -9.85
N ILE A 54 8.62 5.98 -9.60
CA ILE A 54 9.64 6.79 -10.31
C ILE A 54 9.62 6.48 -11.81
N LEU A 55 9.52 5.20 -12.19
CA LEU A 55 9.46 4.78 -13.59
C LEU A 55 8.18 5.25 -14.28
N ALA A 56 7.03 5.12 -13.61
CA ALA A 56 5.74 5.61 -14.12
C ALA A 56 5.76 7.12 -14.40
N VAL A 57 6.34 7.91 -13.49
CA VAL A 57 6.54 9.36 -13.69
C VAL A 57 7.49 9.63 -14.86
N LYS A 58 8.63 8.92 -14.93
CA LYS A 58 9.60 9.05 -16.04
C LYS A 58 8.94 8.79 -17.39
N ASP A 59 8.06 7.79 -17.47
CA ASP A 59 7.40 7.37 -18.70
C ASP A 59 6.11 8.17 -19.00
N ASN A 60 5.73 9.08 -18.10
CA ASN A 60 4.54 9.93 -18.19
C ASN A 60 3.24 9.10 -18.33
N ASP A 61 3.21 7.92 -17.72
CA ASP A 61 2.03 7.05 -17.70
C ASP A 61 1.13 7.43 -16.51
N ARG A 62 0.07 8.17 -16.80
CA ARG A 62 -0.85 8.66 -15.76
C ARG A 62 -1.55 7.52 -15.00
N ALA A 63 -1.81 6.38 -15.63
CA ALA A 63 -2.50 5.28 -14.98
C ALA A 63 -1.58 4.62 -13.94
N GLU A 64 -0.35 4.35 -14.35
CA GLU A 64 0.68 3.77 -13.47
C GLU A 64 1.05 4.74 -12.34
N ILE A 65 1.16 6.05 -12.61
CA ILE A 65 1.42 7.04 -11.55
C ILE A 65 0.35 6.95 -10.45
N ILE A 66 -0.93 6.80 -10.83
CA ILE A 66 -2.03 6.68 -9.85
C ILE A 66 -1.95 5.34 -9.11
N SER A 67 -1.68 4.24 -9.83
CA SER A 67 -1.57 2.89 -9.25
C SER A 67 -0.43 2.82 -8.23
N GLU A 68 0.80 3.12 -8.66
CA GLU A 68 2.00 2.88 -7.84
C GLU A 68 2.10 3.88 -6.69
N THR A 69 1.58 5.11 -6.87
CA THR A 69 1.45 6.04 -5.74
C THR A 69 0.47 5.51 -4.69
N SER A 70 -0.61 4.86 -5.12
CA SER A 70 -1.59 4.27 -4.20
C SER A 70 -1.00 3.07 -3.46
N ASP A 71 -0.26 2.19 -4.14
CA ASP A 71 0.37 1.04 -3.52
C ASP A 71 1.52 1.45 -2.58
N LEU A 72 2.32 2.44 -2.99
CA LEU A 72 3.33 3.05 -2.13
C LEU A 72 2.71 3.61 -0.85
N LEU A 73 1.62 4.38 -0.95
CA LEU A 73 0.93 4.93 0.22
C LEU A 73 0.32 3.84 1.11
N PHE A 74 -0.18 2.74 0.52
CA PHE A 74 -0.71 1.60 1.27
C PHE A 74 0.37 0.89 2.11
N HIS A 75 1.62 0.89 1.62
CA HIS A 75 2.74 0.20 2.25
C HIS A 75 3.52 1.02 3.31
N LEU A 76 3.24 2.32 3.46
CA LEU A 76 3.86 3.21 4.46
C LEU A 76 3.20 3.11 5.85
#